data_AF-A0A0A8WM90-F1
#
_entry.id   AF-A0A0A8WM90-F1
#
_cell.length_a   1.000
_cell.length_b   1.000
_cell.length_c   1.000
_cell.angle_alpha   90.00
_cell.angle_beta   90.00
_cell.angle_gamma   90.00
#
_symmetry.space_group_name_H-M   'P 1'
#
loop_
_entity.id
_entity.type
_entity.pdbx_description
1 polymer ?
#
loop_
_entity_poly.entity_id
_entity_poly.type
_entity_poly.pdbx_seq_one_letter_code
_entity_poly.pdbx_strand_id
1 'polypeptide(L)' 'MSVMEWIPISEHLPDESERVLLFTPYRVLGDDHTCVGTKESISTCTARINRKQVPVFTHWMPLPPIPTKLV' A
#
# COMPACT_ATOMS: atom_id res chain seq x y z
N MET A 1 -4.10 -2.48 19.72
CA MET A 1 -3.37 -3.41 18.84
C MET A 1 -3.76 -3.08 17.43
N SER A 2 -2.83 -2.59 16.60
CA SER A 2 -3.12 -2.43 15.17
C SER A 2 -3.28 -3.83 14.58
N VAL A 3 -4.42 -4.10 13.97
CA VAL A 3 -4.65 -5.38 13.30
C VAL A 3 -3.82 -5.37 12.02
N MET A 4 -2.90 -6.32 11.87
CA MET A 4 -2.13 -6.50 10.64
C MET A 4 -3.00 -7.17 9.59
N GLU A 5 -3.96 -6.42 9.07
CA GLU A 5 -4.86 -6.83 8.00
C GLU A 5 -4.71 -5.91 6.79
N TRP A 6 -5.03 -6.45 5.62
CA TRP A 6 -5.08 -5.68 4.39
C TRP A 6 -6.35 -4.83 4.36
N ILE A 7 -6.17 -3.52 4.33
CA ILE A 7 -7.25 -2.52 4.31
C ILE A 7 -7.45 -2.05 2.85
N PRO A 8 -8.65 -2.18 2.28
CA PRO A 8 -8.94 -1.65 0.95
C PRO A 8 -8.84 -0.12 0.90
N ILE A 9 -8.21 0.42 -0.15
CA ILE A 9 -8.09 1.89 -0.30
C ILE A 9 -9.45 2.61 -0.47
N SER A 10 -10.50 1.85 -0.79
CA SER A 10 -11.88 2.35 -0.90
C SER A 10 -12.56 2.55 0.45
N GLU A 11 -12.08 1.88 1.50
CA GLU A 11 -12.65 1.97 2.85
C GLU A 11 -11.92 3.06 3.65
N HIS A 12 -10.58 2.99 3.66
CA HIS A 12 -9.75 3.92 4.39
C HIS A 12 -8.40 4.09 3.71
N LEU A 13 -7.83 5.28 3.80
CA LEU A 13 -6.46 5.58 3.35
C LEU A 13 -5.56 5.72 4.59
N PRO A 14 -4.25 5.40 4.47
CA PRO A 14 -3.30 5.63 5.54
C PRO A 14 -3.13 7.13 5.81
N ASP A 15 -2.57 7.47 6.97
CA ASP A 15 -2.26 8.85 7.30
C ASP A 15 -1.19 9.43 6.35
N GLU A 16 -1.20 10.75 6.13
CA GLU A 16 -0.38 11.44 5.10
C GLU A 16 1.12 11.07 5.16
N SER A 17 1.69 10.97 6.35
CA SER A 17 3.12 10.68 6.57
C SER A 17 3.39 9.24 6.99
N GLU A 18 2.38 8.38 7.04
CA GLU A 18 2.55 7.00 7.47
C GLU A 18 3.18 6.16 6.35
N ARG A 19 4.23 5.42 6.71
CA ARG A 19 4.81 4.39 5.84
C ARG A 19 4.04 3.09 6.06
N VAL A 20 3.50 2.56 4.97
CA VAL A 20 2.68 1.36 4.96
C VAL A 20 3.17 0.38 3.91
N LEU A 21 2.80 -0.90 4.05
CA LEU A 21 2.93 -1.86 2.96
C LEU A 21 1.76 -1.66 2.00
N LEU A 22 2.04 -1.52 0.72
CA LEU A 22 1.05 -1.38 -0.35
C LEU A 22 0.99 -2.66 -1.16
N PHE A 23 -0.21 -3.09 -1.51
CA PHE A 23 -0.43 -4.25 -2.39
C PHE A 23 -0.99 -3.82 -3.74
N THR A 24 -0.48 -4.45 -4.80
CA THR A 24 -0.96 -4.28 -6.16
C THR A 24 -1.27 -5.63 -6.80
N PRO A 25 -2.44 -5.80 -7.45
CA PRO A 25 -2.74 -7.02 -8.19
C PRO A 25 -1.94 -7.14 -9.50
N TYR A 26 -1.20 -6.09 -9.89
CA TYR A 26 -0.41 -6.07 -11.11
C TYR A 26 0.99 -6.64 -10.86
N ARG A 27 1.54 -7.37 -11.83
CA ARG A 27 2.90 -7.95 -11.77
C ARG A 27 4.01 -6.92 -12.06
N VAL A 28 3.85 -5.70 -11.56
CA VAL A 28 4.83 -4.61 -11.74
C VAL A 28 5.92 -4.61 -10.67
N LEU A 29 5.68 -5.31 -9.55
CA LEU A 29 6.61 -5.48 -8.42
C LEU A 29 7.11 -6.92 -8.29
N GLY A 30 7.15 -7.67 -9.40
CA GLY A 30 7.51 -9.09 -9.38
C GLY A 30 6.50 -9.94 -8.60
N ASP A 31 6.99 -11.02 -8.00
CA ASP A 31 6.16 -12.04 -7.32
C ASP A 31 5.65 -11.59 -5.94
N ASP A 32 6.27 -10.58 -5.34
CA ASP A 32 5.89 -10.09 -4.01
C ASP A 32 4.62 -9.25 -4.03
N HIS A 33 4.27 -8.67 -5.19
CA HIS A 33 3.08 -7.82 -5.39
C HIS A 33 2.95 -6.65 -4.39
N THR A 34 4.01 -6.33 -3.66
CA THR A 34 3.98 -5.40 -2.53
C THR A 34 5.22 -4.53 -2.49
N CYS A 35 5.07 -3.31 -1.99
CA CYS A 35 6.18 -2.41 -1.68
C CYS A 35 5.84 -1.52 -0.50
N VAL A 36 6.85 -0.85 0.06
CA VAL A 36 6.62 0.20 1.07
C VAL A 36 6.34 1.51 0.37
N GLY A 37 5.28 2.20 0.78
CA GLY A 37 4.90 3.51 0.25
C GLY A 37 4.07 4.32 1.24
N THR A 38 3.42 5.36 0.72
CA THR A 38 2.60 6.31 1.49
C THR A 38 1.26 6.54 0.79
N LYS A 39 0.38 7.33 1.42
CA LYS A 39 -0.87 7.81 0.80
C LYS A 39 -0.64 8.51 -0.55
N GLU A 40 0.45 9.26 -0.68
CA GLU A 40 0.84 9.91 -1.93
C GLU A 40 1.09 8.89 -3.04
N SER A 41 1.74 7.77 -2.71
CA SER A 41 1.99 6.67 -3.67
C SER A 41 0.67 6.07 -4.18
N ILE A 42 -0.32 5.88 -3.30
CA ILE A 42 -1.67 5.38 -3.68
C ILE A 42 -2.36 6.37 -4.64
N SER A 43 -2.25 7.67 -4.36
CA SER A 43 -3.00 8.71 -5.08
C SER A 43 -2.38 9.08 -6.42
N THR A 44 -1.06 9.00 -6.54
CA THR A 44 -0.32 9.43 -7.73
C THR A 44 0.00 8.27 -8.67
N CYS A 45 0.25 7.06 -8.13
CA CYS A 45 0.58 5.90 -8.93
C CYS A 45 -0.68 5.27 -9.52
N THR A 46 -0.94 5.58 -10.79
CA THR A 46 -2.14 5.15 -11.50
C THR A 46 -1.79 4.47 -12.81
N ALA A 47 -2.61 3.49 -13.19
CA ALA A 47 -2.54 2.81 -14.48
C ALA A 47 -3.75 3.17 -15.34
N ARG A 48 -3.58 3.09 -16.66
CA ARG A 48 -4.69 3.30 -17.60
C ARG A 48 -5.27 1.94 -18.02
N ILE A 49 -6.46 1.61 -17.54
CA ILE A 49 -7.18 0.36 -17.85
C ILE A 49 -8.52 0.70 -18.47
N ASN A 50 -8.83 0.12 -19.63
CA ASN A 50 -10.08 0.37 -20.37
C ASN A 50 -10.37 1.88 -20.53
N ARG A 51 -9.34 2.67 -20.86
CA ARG A 51 -9.34 4.14 -20.98
C ARG A 51 -9.59 4.92 -19.68
N LYS A 52 -9.80 4.27 -18.53
CA LYS A 52 -9.93 4.90 -17.21
C LYS A 52 -8.59 4.91 -16.47
N GLN A 53 -8.35 5.95 -15.68
CA GLN A 53 -7.23 6.02 -14.76
C GLN A 53 -7.65 5.35 -13.44
N VAL A 54 -6.91 4.33 -13.02
CA VAL A 54 -7.19 3.57 -11.79
C VAL A 54 -5.94 3.51 -10.92
N PRO A 55 -6.05 3.53 -9.59
CA PRO A 55 -4.92 3.32 -8.69
C PRO A 55 -4.21 1.99 -8.99
N VAL A 56 -2.87 2.01 -8.95
CA VAL A 56 -2.06 0.79 -9.05
C VAL A 56 -2.19 -0.04 -7.78
N PHE A 57 -2.22 0.63 -6.63
CA PHE A 57 -2.36 0.00 -5.32
C PHE A 57 -3.83 -0.10 -4.93
N THR A 58 -4.21 -1.25 -4.37
CA THR A 58 -5.62 -1.56 -4.04
C THR A 58 -5.85 -1.76 -2.55
N HIS A 59 -4.81 -2.16 -1.83
CA HIS A 59 -4.85 -2.39 -0.39
C HIS A 59 -3.57 -1.87 0.24
N TRP A 60 -3.64 -1.56 1.52
CA TRP A 60 -2.49 -1.22 2.34
C TRP A 60 -2.57 -1.93 3.69
N MET A 61 -1.43 -2.04 4.36
CA MET A 61 -1.33 -2.60 5.70
C MET A 61 -0.29 -1.81 6.50
N PRO A 62 -0.53 -1.49 7.78
CA PRO A 62 0.45 -0.81 8.62
C PRO A 62 1.74 -1.63 8.73
N LEU A 63 2.89 -0.94 8.72
CA LEU A 63 4.16 -1.61 8.95
C LEU A 63 4.26 -2.09 10.40
N PRO A 64 4.94 -3.22 10.66
CA PRO A 64 5.25 -3.61 12.02
C PRO A 64 6.09 -2.52 12.70
N PRO A 65 5.87 -2.28 14.01
CA PRO A 65 6.72 -1.36 14.75
C PRO A 65 8.18 -1.82 14.68
N ILE A 66 9.08 -0.85 14.55
CA ILE A 66 10.52 -1.12 14.54
C ILE A 66 10.90 -1.77 15.89
N PRO A 67 11.61 -2.91 15.89
CA PRO A 67 12.07 -3.54 17.13
C PRO A 67 12.96 -2.58 17.92
N THR A 68 12.67 -2.40 19.22
CA THR A 68 13.46 -1.55 20.11
C THR A 68 14.77 -2.21 20.56
N LYS A 69 14.86 -3.53 20.47
CA LYS A 69 16.10 -4.29 20.65
C LYS A 69 16.47 -4.95 19.33
N LEU A 70 17.55 -4.45 18.73
CA LEU A 70 18.27 -5.16 17.68
C LEU A 70 19.13 -6.21 18.41
N VAL A 71 18.92 -7.49 18.09
CA VAL A 71 19.68 -8.62 18.65
C VAL A 71 21.06 -8.65 18.02
#